data_AF-D6CSX3-F1
#
_entry.id   AF-D6CSX3-F1
#
_cell.length_a   1.000
_cell.length_b   1.000
_cell.length_c   1.000
_cell.angle_alpha   90.00
_cell.angle_beta   90.00
_cell.angle_gamma   90.00
#
_symmetry.space_group_name_H-M   'P 1'
#
loop_
_entity.id
_entity.type
_entity.pdbx_description
1 polymer ?
#
loop_
_entity_poly.entity_id
_entity_poly.type
_entity_poly.pdbx_seq_one_letter_code
_entity_poly.pdbx_strand_id
1 'polypeptide(L)'
;MSPHSSTHEISVDTLFSALIAQGAPMVMALDDSYLCQTLGYTSITAAQKRRERGDYPPTTYIGGRVVVMLPALAAWLATKSTAPEAAAPRPSAELIPASSPRKRGRPRKTVATHATIGSGGTR
;
A
#
# COMPACT_ATOMS: atom_id res chain seq x y z
N MET A 1 22.91 18.16 -28.75
CA MET A 1 21.54 18.62 -28.43
C MET A 1 21.04 17.71 -27.33
N SER A 2 21.10 18.17 -26.08
CA SER A 2 20.64 17.40 -24.92
C SER A 2 19.13 17.57 -24.78
N PRO A 3 18.35 16.51 -24.54
CA PRO A 3 16.95 16.68 -24.19
C PRO A 3 16.90 17.29 -22.78
N HIS A 4 16.38 18.51 -22.70
CA HIS A 4 15.96 19.07 -21.42
C HIS A 4 14.77 18.24 -20.95
N SER A 5 15.02 17.30 -20.04
CA SER A 5 13.97 16.66 -19.25
C SER A 5 13.21 17.76 -18.55
N SER A 6 12.07 18.14 -19.13
CA SER A 6 11.19 19.14 -18.57
C SER A 6 10.52 18.50 -17.37
N THR A 7 11.12 18.68 -16.20
CA THR A 7 10.48 18.37 -14.92
C THR A 7 9.24 19.25 -14.83
N HIS A 8 8.09 18.71 -15.22
CA HIS A 8 6.82 19.40 -15.09
C HIS A 8 6.45 19.42 -13.61
N GLU A 9 6.80 20.50 -12.93
CA GLU A 9 6.30 20.77 -11.59
C GLU A 9 4.80 21.02 -11.68
N ILE A 10 4.00 20.05 -11.23
CA ILE A 10 2.55 20.20 -11.19
C ILE A 10 2.19 21.02 -9.96
N SER A 11 1.62 22.21 -10.16
CA SER A 11 1.14 23.06 -9.07
C SER A 11 0.05 22.34 -8.26
N VAL A 12 0.08 22.54 -6.93
CA VAL A 12 -0.93 22.02 -6.00
C VAL A 12 -2.33 22.50 -6.38
N ASP A 13 -2.48 23.75 -6.79
CA ASP A 13 -3.77 24.33 -7.16
C ASP A 13 -4.35 23.68 -8.42
N THR A 14 -3.49 23.34 -9.38
CA THR A 14 -3.88 22.63 -10.61
C THR A 14 -4.33 21.21 -10.28
N LEU A 15 -3.60 20.50 -9.42
CA LEU A 15 -3.99 19.16 -8.96
C LEU A 15 -5.30 19.19 -8.17
N PHE A 16 -5.43 20.14 -7.25
CA PHE A 16 -6.65 20.32 -6.48
C PHE A 16 -7.86 20.57 -7.38
N SER A 17 -7.73 21.51 -8.34
CA SER A 17 -8.80 21.83 -9.29
C SER A 17 -9.15 20.65 -10.18
N ALA A 18 -8.16 19.87 -10.63
CA ALA A 18 -8.37 18.67 -11.43
C ALA A 18 -9.11 17.58 -10.65
N LEU A 19 -8.76 17.37 -9.37
CA LEU A 19 -9.46 16.40 -8.51
C LEU A 19 -10.91 16.81 -8.26
N ILE A 20 -11.16 18.10 -8.01
CA ILE A 20 -12.53 18.62 -7.88
C ILE A 20 -13.32 18.44 -9.19
N ALA A 21 -12.71 18.73 -10.35
CA ALA A 21 -13.35 18.55 -11.65
C ALA A 21 -13.70 17.08 -11.96
N GLN A 22 -12.94 16.13 -11.40
CA GLN A 22 -13.24 14.69 -11.45
C GLN A 22 -14.34 14.25 -10.47
N GLY A 23 -14.83 15.16 -9.61
CA GLY A 23 -15.85 14.88 -8.61
C GLY A 23 -15.29 14.33 -7.29
N ALA A 24 -14.00 14.54 -7.00
CA ALA A 24 -13.40 14.09 -5.75
C ALA A 24 -14.04 14.80 -4.54
N PRO A 25 -14.44 14.06 -3.49
CA PRO A 25 -14.98 14.67 -2.28
C PRO A 25 -13.88 15.41 -1.50
N MET A 26 -14.27 16.50 -0.84
CA MET A 26 -13.37 17.32 0.00
C MET A 26 -12.75 16.53 1.16
N VAL A 27 -13.46 15.53 1.65
CA VAL A 27 -13.07 14.66 2.77
C VAL A 27 -13.25 13.22 2.31
N MET A 28 -12.20 12.43 2.36
CA MET A 28 -12.21 11.01 2.00
C MET A 28 -11.83 10.18 3.21
N ALA A 29 -12.63 9.18 3.54
CA ALA A 29 -12.26 8.23 4.57
C ALA A 29 -11.15 7.28 4.05
N LEU A 30 -10.42 6.64 4.97
CA LEU A 30 -9.33 5.73 4.59
C LEU A 30 -9.80 4.50 3.79
N ASP A 31 -11.08 4.14 3.94
CA ASP A 31 -11.78 3.07 3.25
C ASP A 31 -12.48 3.52 1.96
N ASP A 32 -12.39 4.81 1.61
CA ASP A 32 -13.00 5.35 0.41
C ASP A 32 -12.39 4.70 -0.85
N SER A 33 -13.27 4.21 -1.72
CA SER A 33 -12.88 3.55 -2.96
C SER A 33 -12.12 4.47 -3.92
N TYR A 34 -12.46 5.75 -3.97
CA TYR A 34 -11.76 6.73 -4.80
C TYR A 34 -10.33 6.87 -4.30
N LEU A 35 -10.14 7.04 -3.00
CA LEU A 35 -8.81 7.19 -2.40
C LEU A 35 -7.95 5.92 -2.59
N CYS A 36 -8.56 4.74 -2.49
CA CYS A 36 -7.88 3.48 -2.79
C CYS A 36 -7.43 3.39 -4.26
N GLN A 37 -8.24 3.86 -5.20
CA GLN A 37 -7.90 3.88 -6.62
C GLN A 37 -6.81 4.91 -6.93
N THR A 38 -6.96 6.16 -6.46
CA THR A 38 -6.01 7.25 -6.70
C THR A 38 -4.61 6.90 -6.20
N LEU A 39 -4.54 6.24 -5.04
CA LEU A 39 -3.27 5.92 -4.41
C LEU A 39 -2.77 4.50 -4.71
N GLY A 40 -3.58 3.68 -5.39
CA GLY A 40 -3.21 2.34 -5.84
C GLY A 40 -3.10 1.30 -4.73
N TYR A 41 -4.03 1.30 -3.78
CA TYR A 41 -4.06 0.31 -2.69
C TYR A 41 -5.27 -0.63 -2.81
N THR A 42 -5.08 -1.87 -2.38
CA THR A 42 -6.10 -2.93 -2.47
C THR A 42 -6.90 -3.12 -1.19
N SER A 43 -6.48 -2.54 -0.06
CA SER A 43 -7.15 -2.71 1.23
C SER A 43 -6.84 -1.59 2.22
N ILE A 44 -7.77 -1.39 3.16
CA ILE A 44 -7.63 -0.44 4.29
C ILE A 44 -6.38 -0.74 5.11
N THR A 45 -6.08 -2.01 5.36
CA THR A 45 -4.89 -2.43 6.11
C THR A 45 -3.60 -2.08 5.37
N ALA A 46 -3.56 -2.14 4.04
CA ALA A 46 -2.42 -1.67 3.26
C ALA A 46 -2.25 -0.15 3.36
N ALA A 47 -3.36 0.61 3.32
CA ALA A 47 -3.34 2.06 3.52
C ALA A 47 -2.85 2.43 4.93
N GLN A 48 -3.34 1.76 5.98
CA GLN A 48 -2.90 1.95 7.36
C GLN A 48 -1.40 1.68 7.54
N LYS A 49 -0.89 0.58 7.00
CA LYS A 49 0.54 0.25 7.06
C LYS A 49 1.41 1.30 6.38
N ARG A 50 0.97 1.90 5.27
CA ARG A 50 1.72 3.00 4.62
C ARG A 50 1.70 4.28 5.44
N ARG A 51 0.55 4.58 6.04
CA ARG A 51 0.41 5.68 7.01
C ARG A 51 1.36 5.52 8.20
N GLU A 52 1.43 4.33 8.79
CA GLU A 52 2.36 4.02 9.87
C GLU A 52 3.83 4.16 9.45
N ARG A 53 4.14 3.88 8.17
CA ARG A 53 5.48 4.09 7.60
C ARG A 53 5.79 5.55 7.24
N GLY A 54 4.80 6.46 7.33
CA GLY A 54 4.95 7.85 6.91
C GLY A 54 4.88 8.08 5.40
N ASP A 55 4.60 7.04 4.60
CA ASP A 55 4.44 7.15 3.14
C ASP A 55 2.96 7.31 2.76
N TYR A 56 2.32 8.34 3.32
CA TYR A 56 0.89 8.57 3.17
C TYR A 56 0.55 10.06 3.33
N PRO A 57 -0.50 10.57 2.66
CA PRO A 57 -0.95 11.95 2.86
C PRO A 57 -1.33 12.24 4.33
N PRO A 58 -1.23 13.50 4.78
CA PRO A 58 -1.66 13.88 6.13
C PRO A 58 -3.11 13.48 6.39
N THR A 59 -3.34 12.79 7.51
CA THR A 59 -4.66 12.30 7.92
C THR A 59 -5.16 13.02 9.17
N THR A 60 -6.46 13.24 9.27
CA THR A 60 -7.12 13.77 10.47
C THR A 60 -8.15 12.76 11.01
N TYR A 61 -8.51 12.86 12.29
CA TYR A 61 -9.60 12.08 12.86
C TYR A 61 -10.87 12.91 12.91
N ILE A 62 -11.95 12.42 12.30
CA ILE A 62 -13.28 13.05 12.33
C ILE A 62 -14.32 11.98 12.67
N GLY A 63 -15.09 12.17 13.74
CA GLY A 63 -16.13 11.23 14.14
C GLY A 63 -15.63 9.79 14.39
N GLY A 64 -14.40 9.63 14.88
CA GLY A 64 -13.77 8.32 15.09
C GLY A 64 -13.23 7.64 13.83
N ARG A 65 -13.30 8.29 12.66
CA ARG A 65 -12.74 7.78 11.39
C ARG A 65 -11.47 8.53 11.02
N VAL A 66 -10.53 7.81 10.42
CA VAL A 66 -9.34 8.41 9.80
C VAL A 66 -9.74 8.92 8.42
N VAL A 67 -9.54 10.20 8.18
CA VAL A 67 -9.88 10.86 6.92
C VAL A 67 -8.69 11.62 6.34
N VAL A 68 -8.69 11.77 5.03
CA VAL A 68 -7.75 12.58 4.26
C VAL A 68 -8.52 13.76 3.68
N MET A 69 -7.96 14.95 3.86
CA MET A 69 -8.49 16.17 3.26
C MET A 69 -7.97 16.30 1.83
N LEU A 70 -8.84 16.68 0.89
CA LEU A 70 -8.46 16.82 -0.53
C LEU A 70 -7.26 17.76 -0.77
N PRO A 71 -7.12 18.93 -0.10
CA PRO A 71 -5.96 19.80 -0.29
C PRO A 71 -4.67 19.15 0.22
N ALA A 72 -4.75 18.39 1.31
CA ALA A 72 -3.61 17.65 1.85
C ALA A 72 -3.21 16.50 0.90
N LEU A 73 -4.19 15.85 0.27
CA LEU A 73 -3.94 14.86 -0.79
C LEU A 73 -3.27 15.51 -2.00
N ALA A 74 -3.78 16.64 -2.49
CA ALA A 74 -3.23 17.36 -3.65
C ALA A 74 -1.79 17.83 -3.39
N ALA A 75 -1.52 18.40 -2.21
CA ALA A 75 -0.17 18.80 -1.82
C ALA A 75 0.78 17.60 -1.76
N TRP A 76 0.34 16.49 -1.18
CA TRP A 76 1.15 15.27 -1.12
C TRP A 76 1.42 14.70 -2.52
N LEU A 77 0.42 14.64 -3.40
CA LEU A 77 0.60 14.20 -4.79
C LEU A 77 1.56 15.11 -5.56
N ALA A 78 1.46 16.43 -5.36
CA ALA A 78 2.38 17.38 -5.96
C ALA A 78 3.82 17.09 -5.52
N THR A 79 4.06 16.86 -4.21
CA THR A 79 5.40 16.53 -3.70
C THR A 79 5.95 15.21 -4.25
N LYS A 80 5.08 14.22 -4.49
CA LYS A 80 5.47 12.94 -5.11
C LYS A 80 5.74 13.08 -6.60
N SER A 81 5.02 13.96 -7.30
CA SER A 81 5.21 14.23 -8.73
C SER A 81 6.46 15.08 -9.00
N THR A 82 6.86 15.94 -8.06
CA THR A 82 8.11 16.72 -8.13
C THR A 82 9.33 15.97 -7.64
N ALA A 83 9.15 14.82 -6.97
CA ALA A 83 10.28 13.99 -6.60
C ALA A 83 10.88 13.39 -7.89
N PRO A 84 12.17 13.64 -8.19
CA PRO A 84 12.80 12.98 -9.32
C PRO A 84 12.74 11.48 -9.07
N GLU A 85 12.30 10.77 -10.10
CA GLU A 85 12.21 9.32 -10.20
C GLU A 85 13.54 8.65 -9.77
N ALA A 86 13.67 8.40 -8.47
CA ALA A 86 14.70 7.51 -7.91
C ALA A 86 14.18 6.07 -7.84
N ALA A 87 13.42 5.64 -8.85
CA ALA A 87 13.03 4.25 -9.03
C ALA A 87 13.03 3.92 -10.53
N ALA A 88 14.13 3.33 -10.96
CA ALA A 88 14.39 2.85 -12.31
C ALA A 88 13.17 2.15 -12.97
N PRO A 89 13.01 2.29 -14.29
CA PRO A 89 11.96 1.62 -15.04
C PRO A 89 12.15 0.11 -14.95
N ARG A 90 11.12 -0.62 -14.49
CA ARG A 90 11.03 -2.06 -14.72
C ARG A 90 10.39 -2.26 -16.09
N PRO A 91 11.12 -2.72 -17.13
CA PRO A 91 10.46 -3.17 -18.35
C PRO A 91 9.68 -4.46 -18.07
N SER A 92 8.43 -4.47 -18.48
CA SER A 92 7.54 -5.64 -18.51
C SER A 92 7.58 -6.33 -19.87
N ALA A 93 7.18 -7.61 -19.85
CA ALA A 93 6.88 -8.53 -20.96
C ALA A 93 8.13 -9.21 -21.56
N GLU A 94 8.19 -10.53 -21.79
CA GLU A 94 7.19 -11.57 -22.08
C GLU A 94 7.70 -12.92 -21.49
N LEU A 95 7.02 -14.07 -21.37
CA LEU A 95 5.93 -14.73 -22.08
C LEU A 95 5.55 -15.94 -21.18
N ILE A 96 4.27 -16.24 -20.95
CA ILE A 96 3.86 -17.52 -20.31
C ILE A 96 3.88 -18.61 -21.39
N PRO A 97 4.14 -19.89 -21.06
CA PRO A 97 2.99 -20.78 -21.03
C PRO A 97 2.97 -21.75 -19.83
N ALA A 98 1.73 -22.14 -19.52
CA ALA A 98 1.31 -23.01 -18.45
C ALA A 98 2.02 -24.38 -18.42
N SER A 99 2.29 -24.88 -17.21
CA SER A 99 1.90 -26.24 -16.84
C SER A 99 2.03 -26.45 -15.32
N SER A 100 0.92 -26.79 -14.68
CA SER A 100 0.90 -27.37 -13.33
C SER A 100 1.34 -28.83 -13.43
N PRO A 101 2.02 -29.38 -12.42
CA PRO A 101 1.28 -30.39 -11.64
C PRO A 101 1.53 -30.32 -10.14
N ARG A 102 0.40 -30.26 -9.45
CA ARG A 102 0.11 -30.76 -8.10
C ARG A 102 0.94 -32.00 -7.74
N LYS A 103 1.88 -31.88 -6.79
CA LYS A 103 2.41 -33.05 -6.04
C LYS A 103 2.13 -32.90 -4.55
N ARG A 104 1.25 -33.80 -4.09
CA ARG A 104 0.99 -34.11 -2.68
C ARG A 104 2.32 -34.39 -1.98
N GLY A 105 2.52 -33.78 -0.82
CA GLY A 105 3.68 -34.04 0.03
C GLY A 105 3.43 -33.63 1.47
N ARG A 106 2.51 -34.33 2.14
CA ARG A 106 2.42 -34.32 3.60
C ARG A 106 3.02 -35.63 4.09
N PRO A 107 3.98 -35.58 5.02
CA PRO A 107 3.75 -36.31 6.27
C PRO A 107 3.77 -35.36 7.47
N ARG A 108 2.74 -35.45 8.31
CA ARG A 108 2.73 -34.86 9.65
C ARG A 108 3.82 -35.57 10.46
N LYS A 109 4.82 -34.86 10.99
CA LYS A 109 5.47 -35.34 12.21
C LYS A 109 4.55 -34.94 13.37
N THR A 110 3.71 -35.89 13.75
CA THR A 110 3.10 -35.99 15.07
C THR A 110 4.19 -35.83 16.12
N VAL A 111 4.17 -34.73 16.86
CA VAL A 111 4.78 -34.68 18.19
C VAL A 111 3.94 -35.62 19.04
N ALA A 112 4.45 -36.83 19.25
CA ALA A 112 3.88 -37.77 20.20
C ALA A 112 4.20 -37.23 21.59
N THR A 113 3.13 -36.87 22.29
CA THR A 113 3.03 -36.73 23.73
C THR A 113 3.71 -37.92 24.41
N HIS A 114 4.69 -37.68 25.28
CA HIS A 114 5.00 -38.60 26.36
C HIS A 114 5.03 -37.81 27.67
N ALA A 115 3.85 -37.66 28.27
CA ALA A 115 3.73 -37.52 29.70
C ALA A 115 3.81 -38.94 30.28
N THR A 116 4.84 -39.22 31.07
CA THR A 116 4.90 -40.35 32.02
C THR A 116 5.99 -39.96 33.03
N ILE A 117 5.61 -39.28 34.10
CA ILE A 117 5.38 -39.84 35.45
C ILE A 117 6.69 -40.37 36.05
N GLY A 118 7.17 -39.65 37.06
CA GLY A 118 8.32 -40.03 37.87
C GLY A 118 8.08 -41.34 38.60
N SER A 119 9.13 -42.16 38.67
CA SER A 119 9.25 -43.21 39.66
C SER A 119 10.24 -42.76 40.72
N GLY A 120 9.76 -42.73 41.96
CA GLY A 120 10.55 -42.39 43.12
C GLY A 120 11.71 -43.34 43.34
N GLY A 121 12.77 -42.80 43.92
CA GLY A 121 13.73 -43.59 44.66
C GLY A 121 13.10 -44.16 45.93
N THR A 122 13.62 -45.28 46.41
CA THR A 122 14.48 -45.37 47.61
C THR A 122 14.54 -46.84 48.00
N ARG A 123 15.75 -47.38 48.01
CA ARG A 123 16.18 -48.30 49.06
C ARG A 123 17.27 -47.58 49.85
#